data_AF-A0AAD6QDR2-F1
#
_entry.id   AF-A0AAD6QDR2-F1
#
_cell.length_a   1.000
_cell.length_b   1.000
_cell.length_c   1.000
_cell.angle_alpha   90.00
_cell.angle_beta   90.00
_cell.angle_gamma   90.00
#
_symmetry.space_group_name_H-M   'P 1'
#
loop_
_entity.id
_entity.type
_entity.pdbx_description
1 polymer ?
#
loop_
_entity_poly.entity_id
_entity_poly.type
_entity_poly.pdbx_seq_one_letter_code
_entity_poly.pdbx_strand_id
1 'polypeptide(L)'
;MEEGSSSVEMAGSVIAFKLKDASSWWQDINESPVWQDRIFHVLAALYGLVAAVALIQLIRIQLRVPEYGWTTQKVFHFLNFLVNGVRCLLFVFRRNIESIHPSIFQHILLDSPSLAFFTTYALLVLFWAEIYYQARALSTDGLRPSFFTINAVVYAIQIAMWLVLAWKNIPIAVILSKMFFAGVSLFAALGFLLYGGRLFLMLRRFPVESKGRRKKLQEVGYVTTICFFCFLVRCIMICFNAFDKAADLDVLDHPVLNFIYYLLVEILPSTLVLFILRKLPPKRVSLLLFFGFFLPDSAADMTILCEHPPAFGVELEEKNIPVDHDGQENELVLDGGFVVPDTNSFGHTFRDYDIESERQTGVEEFYRTNHINQTYGFVKRMREEYGKLNRVEMSIWECCELLNEFIDESDPDLDEPQIEHLLQTAEAIRKDYPDEDWLHLTGLIHDLGKVLLHPAFGELPQWAVVGDTFPVGCAFDESIVHHKYFTENPDCNNSAYNSKYGVYSEGCGLDRVFMSWGHDDYMYLVAKENKTTLPSAGLFIIRYHSFYALHRAGAYRHLMNEEDVENLKWLKIFNKYDLYSKSKVRVDVEKVKPYYLSLIEKYFPAKLRW
;
A
#
# COMPACT_ATOMS: atom_id res chain seq x y z
N MET A 1 17.56 13.05 68.73
CA MET A 1 17.90 13.62 67.41
C MET A 1 19.19 13.04 66.83
N GLU A 2 19.90 12.10 67.49
CA GLU A 2 21.17 11.55 67.00
C GLU A 2 21.05 10.24 66.19
N GLU A 3 19.98 9.44 66.35
CA GLU A 3 19.86 8.17 65.60
C GLU A 3 19.51 8.34 64.11
N GLY A 4 18.89 9.46 63.71
CA GLY A 4 18.55 9.74 62.31
C GLY A 4 19.71 10.26 61.45
N SER A 5 20.78 10.76 62.06
CA SER A 5 21.97 11.28 61.35
C SER A 5 22.89 10.15 60.88
N SER A 6 23.08 9.13 61.74
CA SER A 6 23.93 7.96 61.50
C SER A 6 23.45 7.14 60.29
N SER A 7 22.15 6.94 60.13
CA SER A 7 21.58 6.17 59.00
C SER A 7 21.76 6.88 57.65
N VAL A 8 21.73 8.22 57.64
CA VAL A 8 21.88 9.02 56.42
C VAL A 8 23.35 9.08 55.98
N GLU A 9 24.28 9.23 56.93
CA GLU A 9 25.73 9.16 56.65
C GLU A 9 26.16 7.77 56.18
N MET A 10 25.61 6.71 56.78
CA MET A 10 25.90 5.33 56.38
C MET A 10 25.38 5.05 54.96
N ALA A 11 24.16 5.49 54.63
CA ALA A 11 23.61 5.39 53.27
C ALA A 11 24.42 6.20 52.25
N GLY A 12 24.86 7.41 52.60
CA GLY A 12 25.75 8.23 51.78
C GLY A 12 27.11 7.56 51.53
N SER A 13 27.70 6.93 52.56
CA SER A 13 28.96 6.19 52.44
C SER A 13 28.83 4.94 51.57
N VAL A 14 27.71 4.23 51.65
CA VAL A 14 27.44 3.03 50.84
C VAL A 14 27.23 3.40 49.37
N ILE A 15 26.54 4.51 49.09
CA ILE A 15 26.39 5.03 47.72
C ILE A 15 27.74 5.50 47.16
N ALA A 16 28.52 6.24 47.94
CA ALA A 16 29.86 6.68 47.53
C ALA A 16 30.82 5.51 47.31
N PHE A 17 30.77 4.48 48.15
CA PHE A 17 31.54 3.25 47.97
C PHE A 17 31.12 2.50 46.70
N LYS A 18 29.81 2.32 46.46
CA LYS A 18 29.29 1.68 45.24
C LYS A 18 29.64 2.46 43.97
N LEU A 19 29.61 3.80 44.02
CA LEU A 19 30.03 4.65 42.90
C LEU A 19 31.53 4.55 42.64
N LYS A 20 32.35 4.48 43.71
CA LYS A 20 33.79 4.32 43.60
C LYS A 20 34.16 2.94 43.06
N ASP A 21 33.48 1.89 43.51
CA ASP A 21 33.65 0.50 43.08
C ASP A 21 33.23 0.31 41.60
N ALA A 22 32.12 0.94 41.20
CA ALA A 22 31.71 1.00 39.79
C ALA A 22 32.70 1.78 38.91
N SER A 23 33.28 2.87 39.43
CA SER A 23 34.29 3.68 38.74
C SER A 23 35.61 2.91 38.57
N SER A 24 36.08 2.20 39.60
CA SER A 24 37.28 1.35 39.51
C SER A 24 37.08 0.19 38.54
N TRP A 25 35.92 -0.47 38.59
CA TRP A 25 35.57 -1.54 37.64
C TRP A 25 35.59 -1.05 36.18
N TRP A 26 35.09 0.16 35.93
CA TRP A 26 35.09 0.76 34.59
C TRP A 26 36.50 1.04 34.07
N GLN A 27 37.40 1.52 34.94
CA GLN A 27 38.81 1.73 34.61
C GLN A 27 39.52 0.40 34.33
N ASP A 28 39.30 -0.61 35.16
CA ASP A 28 39.89 -1.95 35.00
C ASP A 28 39.51 -2.61 33.66
N ILE A 29 38.28 -2.41 33.20
CA ILE A 29 37.83 -2.91 31.89
C ILE A 29 38.41 -2.11 30.74
N ASN A 30 38.42 -0.77 30.84
CA ASN A 30 38.91 0.09 29.77
C ASN A 30 40.42 -0.07 29.55
N GLU A 31 41.20 -0.33 30.60
CA GLU A 31 42.65 -0.51 30.50
C GLU A 31 43.07 -1.95 30.17
N SER A 32 42.16 -2.93 30.29
CA SER A 32 42.48 -4.34 30.05
C SER A 32 42.46 -4.70 28.55
N PRO A 33 43.61 -5.08 27.96
CA PRO A 33 43.68 -5.44 26.54
C PRO A 33 42.78 -6.63 26.19
N VAL A 34 42.58 -7.56 27.13
CA VAL A 34 41.74 -8.74 26.97
C VAL A 34 40.26 -8.36 26.92
N TRP A 35 39.82 -7.42 27.75
CA TRP A 35 38.43 -6.95 27.72
C TRP A 35 38.14 -6.09 26.50
N GLN A 36 39.06 -5.21 26.12
CA GLN A 36 38.98 -4.47 24.86
C GLN A 36 38.79 -5.43 23.68
N ASP A 37 39.67 -6.42 23.53
CA ASP A 37 39.58 -7.41 22.43
C ASP A 37 38.26 -8.17 22.48
N ARG A 38 37.83 -8.66 23.65
CA ARG A 38 36.56 -9.38 23.79
C ARG A 38 35.37 -8.53 23.35
N ILE A 39 35.31 -7.27 23.77
CA ILE A 39 34.20 -6.37 23.42
C ILE A 39 34.15 -6.12 21.91
N PHE A 40 35.29 -5.84 21.28
CA PHE A 40 35.34 -5.65 19.82
C PHE A 40 35.02 -6.94 19.05
N HIS A 41 35.43 -8.12 19.54
CA HIS A 41 35.02 -9.40 18.95
C HIS A 41 33.52 -9.67 19.11
N VAL A 42 32.90 -9.28 20.23
CA VAL A 42 31.45 -9.34 20.40
C VAL A 42 30.75 -8.41 19.41
N LEU A 43 31.21 -7.16 19.27
CA LEU A 43 30.70 -6.25 18.23
C LEU A 43 30.83 -6.88 16.84
N ALA A 44 32.00 -7.42 16.50
CA ALA A 44 32.24 -8.09 15.23
C ALA A 44 31.24 -9.24 14.99
N ALA A 45 31.01 -10.09 16.00
CA ALA A 45 30.05 -11.19 15.89
C ALA A 45 28.62 -10.68 15.65
N LEU A 46 28.21 -9.61 16.33
CA LEU A 46 26.89 -9.00 16.14
C LEU A 46 26.73 -8.41 14.73
N TYR A 47 27.71 -7.65 14.24
CA TYR A 47 27.71 -7.13 12.87
C TYR A 47 27.75 -8.26 11.83
N GLY A 48 28.52 -9.31 12.08
CA GLY A 48 28.57 -10.50 11.24
C GLY A 48 27.21 -11.20 11.14
N LEU A 49 26.47 -11.28 12.25
CA LEU A 49 25.11 -11.81 12.27
C LEU A 49 24.15 -10.94 11.44
N VAL A 50 24.19 -9.62 11.60
CA VAL A 50 23.35 -8.70 10.81
C VAL A 50 23.68 -8.80 9.32
N ALA A 51 24.97 -8.85 8.96
CA ALA A 51 25.43 -9.02 7.59
C ALA A 51 24.94 -10.35 6.99
N ALA A 52 25.05 -11.45 7.73
CA ALA A 52 24.56 -12.76 7.31
C ALA A 52 23.04 -12.76 7.08
N VAL A 53 22.26 -12.16 7.99
CA VAL A 53 20.80 -12.02 7.82
C VAL A 53 20.47 -11.21 6.58
N ALA A 54 21.15 -10.08 6.34
CA ALA A 54 20.94 -9.25 5.17
C ALA A 54 21.25 -10.01 3.87
N LEU A 55 22.35 -10.77 3.83
CA LEU A 55 22.73 -11.59 2.68
C LEU A 55 21.74 -12.74 2.44
N ILE A 56 21.32 -13.44 3.49
CA ILE A 56 20.31 -14.49 3.39
C ILE A 56 19.00 -13.92 2.82
N GLN A 57 18.57 -12.75 3.28
CA GLN A 57 17.38 -12.10 2.73
C GLN A 57 17.57 -11.70 1.27
N LEU A 58 18.71 -11.13 0.89
CA LEU A 58 19.03 -10.81 -0.50
C LEU A 58 18.95 -12.05 -1.40
N ILE A 59 19.56 -13.16 -0.99
CA ILE A 59 19.53 -14.44 -1.72
C ILE A 59 18.09 -14.95 -1.81
N ARG A 60 17.33 -14.92 -0.71
CA ARG A 60 15.92 -15.36 -0.72
C ARG A 60 15.08 -14.54 -1.68
N ILE A 61 15.28 -13.22 -1.74
CA ILE A 61 14.57 -12.34 -2.68
C ILE A 61 15.01 -12.64 -4.11
N GLN A 62 16.32 -12.77 -4.38
CA GLN A 62 16.82 -13.08 -5.73
C GLN A 62 16.34 -14.44 -6.25
N LEU A 63 16.27 -15.45 -5.38
CA LEU A 63 15.75 -16.77 -5.74
C LEU A 63 14.22 -16.80 -5.86
N ARG A 64 13.51 -15.92 -5.15
CA ARG A 64 12.05 -15.82 -5.19
C ARG A 64 11.57 -15.16 -6.49
N VAL A 65 12.28 -14.12 -6.92
CA VAL A 65 11.96 -13.26 -8.06
C VAL A 65 13.22 -12.94 -8.88
N PRO A 66 13.79 -13.93 -9.59
CA PRO A 66 15.02 -13.76 -10.38
C PRO A 66 14.84 -12.89 -11.63
N GLU A 67 13.63 -12.89 -12.21
CA GLU A 67 13.25 -12.12 -13.40
C GLU A 67 13.31 -10.60 -13.20
N TYR A 68 13.11 -10.20 -11.95
CA TYR A 68 13.30 -8.84 -11.50
C TYR A 68 14.80 -8.66 -11.24
N GLY A 69 15.50 -7.78 -11.98
CA GLY A 69 16.91 -7.42 -11.71
C GLY A 69 17.20 -6.78 -10.33
N TRP A 70 18.02 -5.73 -10.28
CA TRP A 70 18.38 -5.02 -9.04
C TRP A 70 17.33 -4.01 -8.55
N THR A 71 16.55 -4.41 -7.54
CA THR A 71 15.54 -3.56 -6.88
C THR A 71 16.13 -2.71 -5.77
N THR A 72 15.51 -1.58 -5.43
CA THR A 72 15.83 -0.74 -4.27
C THR A 72 15.94 -1.58 -2.99
N GLN A 73 15.09 -2.60 -2.82
CA GLN A 73 15.21 -3.50 -1.67
C GLN A 73 16.37 -4.49 -1.78
N LYS A 74 16.65 -5.08 -2.95
CA LYS A 74 17.86 -5.91 -3.15
C LYS A 74 19.10 -5.07 -2.90
N VAL A 75 19.13 -3.83 -3.41
CA VAL A 75 20.20 -2.85 -3.17
C VAL A 75 20.29 -2.52 -1.67
N PHE A 76 19.18 -2.29 -0.98
CA PHE A 76 19.19 -2.01 0.46
C PHE A 76 19.75 -3.17 1.29
N HIS A 77 19.36 -4.42 1.00
CA HIS A 77 19.93 -5.60 1.67
C HIS A 77 21.39 -5.83 1.31
N PHE A 78 21.77 -5.59 0.06
CA PHE A 78 23.16 -5.68 -0.39
C PHE A 78 24.04 -4.64 0.29
N LEU A 79 23.61 -3.38 0.37
CA LEU A 79 24.31 -2.32 1.07
C LEU A 79 24.42 -2.62 2.57
N ASN A 80 23.36 -3.14 3.20
CA ASN A 80 23.44 -3.61 4.60
C ASN A 80 24.44 -4.75 4.77
N PHE A 81 24.48 -5.73 3.86
CA PHE A 81 25.48 -6.80 3.89
C PHE A 81 26.90 -6.22 3.80
N LEU A 82 27.14 -5.29 2.87
CA LEU A 82 28.46 -4.65 2.71
C LEU A 82 28.84 -3.83 3.95
N VAL A 83 27.98 -2.92 4.41
CA VAL A 83 28.27 -2.03 5.55
C VAL A 83 28.54 -2.84 6.81
N ASN A 84 27.67 -3.78 7.15
CA ASN A 84 27.80 -4.59 8.35
C ASN A 84 28.97 -5.59 8.22
N GLY A 85 29.21 -6.12 7.02
CA GLY A 85 30.35 -7.00 6.75
C GLY A 85 31.69 -6.28 6.90
N VAL A 86 31.83 -5.07 6.36
CA VAL A 86 33.02 -4.24 6.52
C VAL A 86 33.20 -3.86 8.00
N ARG A 87 32.15 -3.43 8.71
CA ARG A 87 32.21 -3.17 10.16
C ARG A 87 32.68 -4.39 10.96
N CYS A 88 32.16 -5.58 10.63
CA CYS A 88 32.59 -6.84 11.24
C CYS A 88 34.11 -7.05 11.07
N LEU A 89 34.62 -6.96 9.83
CA LEU A 89 36.05 -7.11 9.55
C LEU A 89 36.89 -6.07 10.28
N LEU A 90 36.46 -4.81 10.32
CA LEU A 90 37.16 -3.75 11.02
C LEU A 90 37.24 -4.00 12.53
N PHE A 91 36.20 -4.57 13.14
CA PHE A 91 36.23 -4.91 14.56
C PHE A 91 37.03 -6.18 14.87
N VAL A 92 37.04 -7.18 13.98
CA VAL A 92 37.95 -8.35 14.09
C VAL A 92 39.41 -7.89 14.08
N PHE A 93 39.76 -6.99 13.17
CA PHE A 93 41.13 -6.50 13.00
C PHE A 93 41.40 -5.17 13.70
N ARG A 94 40.57 -4.76 14.67
CA ARG A 94 40.62 -3.40 15.25
C ARG A 94 42.01 -3.03 15.77
N ARG A 95 42.65 -3.93 16.52
CA ARG A 95 44.00 -3.73 17.07
C ARG A 95 45.07 -3.64 15.98
N ASN A 96 44.95 -4.45 14.93
CA ASN A 96 45.85 -4.37 13.78
C ASN A 96 45.68 -3.03 13.06
N ILE A 97 44.44 -2.55 12.89
CA ILE A 97 44.14 -1.27 12.24
C ILE A 97 44.74 -0.08 12.99
N GLU A 98 44.66 -0.07 14.33
CA GLU A 98 45.25 0.99 15.15
C GLU A 98 46.79 1.05 15.02
N SER A 99 47.43 -0.06 14.64
CA SER A 99 48.88 -0.13 14.38
C SER A 99 49.30 0.22 12.95
N ILE A 100 48.34 0.49 12.04
CA ILE A 100 48.65 0.81 10.63
C ILE A 100 49.21 2.21 10.51
N HIS A 101 50.38 2.34 9.88
CA HIS A 101 50.95 3.61 9.45
C HIS A 101 50.96 3.71 7.93
N PRO A 102 50.72 4.91 7.34
CA PRO A 102 50.36 6.18 7.98
C PRO A 102 48.94 6.23 8.57
N SER A 103 48.71 7.11 9.55
CA SER A 103 47.44 7.25 10.30
C SER A 103 46.22 7.56 9.43
N ILE A 104 46.43 8.10 8.22
CA ILE A 104 45.34 8.36 7.26
C ILE A 104 44.59 7.07 6.89
N PHE A 105 45.27 5.93 6.79
CA PHE A 105 44.60 4.66 6.50
C PHE A 105 43.63 4.26 7.60
N GLN A 106 43.94 4.61 8.86
CA GLN A 106 43.04 4.37 9.98
C GLN A 106 41.76 5.20 9.82
N HIS A 107 41.90 6.52 9.57
CA HIS A 107 40.76 7.40 9.35
C HIS A 107 39.87 6.90 8.19
N ILE A 108 40.45 6.58 7.03
CA ILE A 108 39.70 6.07 5.88
C ILE A 108 38.94 4.77 6.24
N LEU A 109 39.61 3.82 6.89
CA LEU A 109 39.01 2.54 7.24
C LEU A 109 37.89 2.70 8.28
N LEU A 110 38.03 3.58 9.26
CA LEU A 110 37.03 3.81 10.31
C LEU A 110 35.84 4.65 9.84
N ASP A 111 36.07 5.60 8.93
CA ASP A 111 35.07 6.50 8.38
C ASP A 111 34.25 5.87 7.26
N SER A 112 34.86 5.01 6.43
CA SER A 112 34.20 4.45 5.24
C SER A 112 32.88 3.71 5.51
N PRO A 113 32.73 2.90 6.59
CA PRO A 113 31.44 2.27 6.87
C PRO A 113 30.40 3.29 7.35
N SER A 114 30.81 4.41 7.96
CA SER A 114 29.91 5.50 8.34
C SER A 114 29.30 6.19 7.12
N LEU A 115 30.09 6.40 6.05
CA LEU A 115 29.57 6.92 4.78
C LEU A 115 28.62 5.93 4.10
N ALA A 116 29.01 4.66 4.04
CA ALA A 116 28.18 3.63 3.44
C ALA A 116 26.87 3.39 4.22
N PHE A 117 26.92 3.52 5.56
CA PHE A 117 25.73 3.55 6.41
C PHE A 117 24.81 4.72 6.04
N PHE A 118 25.34 5.94 5.90
CA PHE A 118 24.56 7.07 5.41
C PHE A 118 23.89 6.77 4.06
N THR A 119 24.64 6.29 3.05
CA THR A 119 24.09 5.94 1.74
C THR A 119 22.97 4.90 1.84
N THR A 120 23.16 3.88 2.68
CA THR A 120 22.18 2.80 2.89
C THR A 120 20.84 3.34 3.40
N TYR A 121 20.86 4.26 4.35
CA TYR A 121 19.64 4.83 4.91
C TYR A 121 19.10 6.03 4.13
N ALA A 122 19.94 6.76 3.41
CA ALA A 122 19.51 7.75 2.43
C ALA A 122 18.72 7.08 1.29
N LEU A 123 19.04 5.83 0.92
CA LEU A 123 18.26 5.04 -0.03
C LEU A 123 16.84 4.76 0.50
N LEU A 124 16.70 4.55 1.82
CA LEU A 124 15.40 4.36 2.45
C LEU A 124 14.60 5.67 2.51
N VAL A 125 15.25 6.82 2.72
CA VAL A 125 14.61 8.14 2.61
C VAL A 125 14.15 8.40 1.17
N LEU A 126 14.98 8.10 0.17
CA LEU A 126 14.60 8.16 -1.24
C LEU A 126 13.36 7.29 -1.51
N PHE A 127 13.37 6.06 -1.02
CA PHE A 127 12.23 5.15 -1.17
C PHE A 127 10.94 5.72 -0.56
N TRP A 128 11.01 6.33 0.63
CA TRP A 128 9.85 7.02 1.22
C TRP A 128 9.41 8.25 0.43
N ALA A 129 10.36 9.01 -0.14
CA ALA A 129 10.05 10.15 -0.99
C ALA A 129 9.35 9.71 -2.28
N GLU A 130 9.82 8.63 -2.93
CA GLU A 130 9.21 8.06 -4.13
C GLU A 130 7.76 7.65 -3.86
N ILE A 131 7.50 6.90 -2.79
CA ILE A 131 6.13 6.50 -2.40
C ILE A 131 5.25 7.72 -2.14
N TYR A 132 5.76 8.70 -1.40
CA TYR A 132 4.98 9.91 -1.08
C TYR A 132 4.63 10.73 -2.32
N TYR A 133 5.55 10.90 -3.27
CA TYR A 133 5.29 11.64 -4.51
C TYR A 133 4.35 10.87 -5.43
N GLN A 134 4.54 9.55 -5.57
CA GLN A 134 3.67 8.68 -6.36
C GLN A 134 2.24 8.68 -5.84
N ALA A 135 2.05 8.56 -4.52
CA ALA A 135 0.74 8.59 -3.90
C ALA A 135 0.01 9.93 -4.05
N ARG A 136 0.73 10.99 -4.45
CA ARG A 136 0.16 12.32 -4.75
C ARG A 136 0.10 12.61 -6.24
N ALA A 137 0.38 11.63 -7.10
CA ALA A 137 0.50 11.80 -8.55
C ALA A 137 1.45 12.94 -8.96
N LEU A 138 2.51 13.18 -8.17
CA LEU A 138 3.56 14.15 -8.48
C LEU A 138 4.73 13.46 -9.17
N SER A 139 5.46 14.20 -10.02
CA SER A 139 6.61 13.66 -10.75
C SER A 139 7.74 13.21 -9.82
N THR A 140 8.31 12.04 -10.09
CA THR A 140 9.44 11.45 -9.33
C THR A 140 10.80 11.66 -9.99
N ASP A 141 10.83 12.23 -11.19
CA ASP A 141 12.01 12.26 -12.08
C ASP A 141 13.25 12.88 -11.43
N GLY A 142 13.06 13.84 -10.53
CA GLY A 142 14.15 14.51 -9.81
C GLY A 142 14.69 13.76 -8.59
N LEU A 143 13.99 12.77 -8.04
CA LEU A 143 14.31 12.18 -6.73
C LEU A 143 15.61 11.36 -6.77
N ARG A 144 15.76 10.48 -7.77
CA ARG A 144 16.97 9.64 -7.89
C ARG A 144 18.22 10.40 -8.30
N PRO A 145 18.17 11.31 -9.31
CA PRO A 145 19.30 12.19 -9.58
C PRO A 145 19.72 12.98 -8.33
N SER A 146 18.76 13.43 -7.52
CA SER A 146 19.06 14.11 -6.25
C SER A 146 19.76 13.20 -5.26
N PHE A 147 19.29 11.95 -5.08
CA PHE A 147 19.97 10.97 -4.22
C PHE A 147 21.43 10.72 -4.66
N PHE A 148 21.67 10.50 -5.96
CA PHE A 148 23.02 10.29 -6.48
C PHE A 148 23.89 11.55 -6.31
N THR A 149 23.33 12.72 -6.57
CA THR A 149 24.04 14.01 -6.43
C THR A 149 24.42 14.27 -4.97
N ILE A 150 23.49 14.06 -4.02
CA ILE A 150 23.75 14.23 -2.58
C ILE A 150 24.86 13.28 -2.12
N ASN A 151 24.79 12.00 -2.50
CA ASN A 151 25.84 11.04 -2.14
C ASN A 151 27.18 11.42 -2.78
N ALA A 152 27.20 11.78 -4.07
CA ALA A 152 28.43 12.20 -4.75
C ALA A 152 29.07 13.41 -4.07
N VAL A 153 28.29 14.41 -3.68
CA VAL A 153 28.76 15.59 -2.93
C VAL A 153 29.31 15.18 -1.56
N VAL A 154 28.59 14.35 -0.81
CA VAL A 154 29.04 13.90 0.52
C VAL A 154 30.36 13.16 0.45
N TYR A 155 30.50 12.23 -0.51
CA TYR A 155 31.74 11.46 -0.70
C TYR A 155 32.88 12.34 -1.21
N ALA A 156 32.61 13.27 -2.12
CA ALA A 156 33.62 14.19 -2.64
C ALA A 156 34.19 15.09 -1.52
N ILE A 157 33.33 15.62 -0.65
CA ILE A 157 33.76 16.42 0.51
C ILE A 157 34.60 15.55 1.46
N GLN A 158 34.18 14.33 1.77
CA GLN A 158 34.93 13.46 2.67
C GLN A 158 36.29 13.04 2.09
N ILE A 159 36.35 12.72 0.79
CA ILE A 159 37.60 12.40 0.10
C ILE A 159 38.54 13.62 0.13
N ALA A 160 38.03 14.82 -0.11
CA ALA A 160 38.82 16.05 -0.02
C ALA A 160 39.38 16.26 1.41
N MET A 161 38.59 16.00 2.44
CA MET A 161 39.05 16.06 3.84
C MET A 161 40.14 15.01 4.12
N TRP A 162 40.00 13.78 3.64
CA TRP A 162 41.03 12.76 3.75
C TRP A 162 42.32 13.16 3.03
N LEU A 163 42.26 13.76 1.83
CA LEU A 163 43.44 14.24 1.11
C LEU A 163 44.17 15.35 1.88
N VAL A 164 43.43 16.27 2.50
CA VAL A 164 44.01 17.31 3.38
C VAL A 164 44.71 16.68 4.58
N LEU A 165 44.08 15.70 5.23
CA LEU A 165 44.66 14.96 6.36
C LEU A 165 45.88 14.11 5.95
N ALA A 166 45.87 13.56 4.73
CA ALA A 166 46.99 12.81 4.15
C ALA A 166 48.20 13.71 3.91
N TRP A 167 47.97 14.95 3.46
CA TRP A 167 49.04 15.92 3.23
C TRP A 167 49.64 16.43 4.54
N LYS A 168 48.80 16.82 5.51
CA LYS A 168 49.24 17.26 6.83
C LYS A 168 48.18 16.94 7.86
N ASN A 169 48.58 16.20 8.90
CA ASN A 169 47.70 15.89 10.03
C ASN A 169 47.52 17.15 10.90
N ILE A 170 46.45 17.92 10.63
CA ILE A 170 46.08 19.14 11.36
C ILE A 170 44.91 18.80 12.29
N PRO A 171 45.00 19.01 13.61
CA PRO A 171 43.93 18.68 14.56
C PRO A 171 42.56 19.30 14.19
N ILE A 172 42.58 20.55 13.70
CA ILE A 172 41.36 21.24 13.23
C ILE A 172 40.71 20.50 12.05
N ALA A 173 41.48 19.92 11.14
CA ALA A 173 40.93 19.16 10.02
C ALA A 173 40.25 17.86 10.47
N VAL A 174 40.75 17.21 11.53
CA VAL A 174 40.09 16.04 12.14
C VAL A 174 38.75 16.45 12.78
N ILE A 175 38.74 17.56 13.55
CA ILE A 175 37.51 18.10 14.15
C ILE A 175 36.48 18.44 13.06
N LEU A 176 36.91 19.10 11.98
CA LEU A 176 36.03 19.43 10.84
C LEU A 176 35.45 18.18 10.18
N SER A 177 36.23 17.11 10.03
CA SER A 177 35.74 15.85 9.47
C SER A 177 34.71 15.19 10.39
N LYS A 178 34.94 15.15 11.71
CA LYS A 178 33.94 14.66 12.68
C LYS A 178 32.67 15.51 12.64
N MET A 179 32.78 16.84 12.60
CA MET A 179 31.62 17.75 12.49
C MET A 179 30.86 17.58 11.18
N PHE A 180 31.54 17.25 10.08
CA PHE A 180 30.90 16.92 8.82
C PHE A 180 30.02 15.67 8.93
N PHE A 181 30.51 14.59 9.55
CA PHE A 181 29.71 13.40 9.83
C PHE A 181 28.50 13.67 10.74
N ALA A 182 28.65 14.56 11.73
CA ALA A 182 27.52 15.01 12.56
C ALA A 182 26.47 15.72 11.69
N GLY A 183 26.89 16.64 10.82
CA GLY A 183 26.01 17.33 9.87
C GLY A 183 25.29 16.36 8.92
N VAL A 184 26.01 15.43 8.31
CA VAL A 184 25.43 14.39 7.43
C VAL A 184 24.39 13.55 8.19
N SER A 185 24.67 13.21 9.45
CA SER A 185 23.72 12.49 10.31
C SER A 185 22.46 13.32 10.61
N LEU A 186 22.61 14.61 10.89
CA LEU A 186 21.47 15.52 11.09
C LEU A 186 20.60 15.62 9.85
N PHE A 187 21.19 15.77 8.67
CA PHE A 187 20.44 15.81 7.41
C PHE A 187 19.71 14.49 7.14
N ALA A 188 20.31 13.34 7.44
CA ALA A 188 19.62 12.05 7.36
C ALA A 188 18.41 11.99 8.31
N ALA A 189 18.57 12.42 9.56
CA ALA A 189 17.47 12.49 10.53
C ALA A 189 16.32 13.38 10.02
N LEU A 190 16.64 14.58 9.51
CA LEU A 190 15.66 15.49 8.91
C LEU A 190 14.99 14.86 7.67
N GLY A 191 15.72 14.11 6.86
CA GLY A 191 15.16 13.36 5.72
C GLY A 191 14.09 12.36 6.14
N PHE A 192 14.34 11.56 7.19
CA PHE A 192 13.34 10.65 7.75
C PHE A 192 12.14 11.41 8.33
N LEU A 193 12.37 12.49 9.09
CA LEU A 193 11.29 13.29 9.66
C LEU A 193 10.41 13.92 8.57
N LEU A 194 11.01 14.43 7.50
CA LEU A 194 10.29 15.07 6.40
C LEU A 194 9.55 14.07 5.54
N TYR A 195 10.23 13.10 4.93
CA TYR A 195 9.60 12.18 3.97
C TYR A 195 8.86 11.04 4.66
N GLY A 196 9.44 10.44 5.70
CA GLY A 196 8.77 9.42 6.50
C GLY A 196 7.59 9.99 7.29
N GLY A 197 7.73 11.18 7.88
CA GLY A 197 6.64 11.87 8.56
C GLY A 197 5.51 12.31 7.64
N ARG A 198 5.82 12.88 6.46
CA ARG A 198 4.81 13.22 5.45
C ARG A 198 4.05 11.99 4.97
N LEU A 199 4.76 10.90 4.68
CA LEU A 199 4.15 9.64 4.28
C LEU A 199 3.26 9.07 5.39
N PHE A 200 3.72 9.06 6.63
CA PHE A 200 2.94 8.60 7.79
C PHE A 200 1.65 9.41 7.97
N LEU A 201 1.74 10.74 7.91
CA LEU A 201 0.57 11.62 8.03
C LEU A 201 -0.42 11.43 6.87
N MET A 202 0.09 11.24 5.64
CA MET A 202 -0.72 10.95 4.48
C MET A 202 -1.46 9.62 4.64
N LEU A 203 -0.77 8.56 5.04
CA LEU A 203 -1.37 7.24 5.28
C LEU A 203 -2.39 7.24 6.44
N ARG A 204 -2.24 8.16 7.41
CA ARG A 204 -3.17 8.32 8.54
C ARG A 204 -4.45 9.07 8.17
N ARG A 205 -4.47 9.84 7.08
CA ARG A 205 -5.66 10.61 6.66
C ARG A 205 -6.77 9.75 6.06
N PHE A 206 -6.45 8.54 5.62
CA PHE A 206 -7.44 7.56 5.16
C PHE A 206 -7.99 6.76 6.36
N PRO A 207 -9.32 6.55 6.47
CA PRO A 207 -9.89 5.73 7.54
C PRO A 207 -9.26 4.34 7.54
N VAL A 208 -8.64 3.95 8.65
CA VAL A 208 -7.81 2.73 8.77
C VAL A 208 -8.69 1.52 9.13
N GLU A 209 -9.59 1.16 8.20
CA GLU A 209 -10.58 0.10 8.43
C GLU A 209 -9.99 -1.32 8.23
N SER A 210 -8.99 -1.50 7.34
CA SER A 210 -8.37 -2.81 7.11
C SER A 210 -7.13 -3.11 7.98
N LYS A 211 -7.02 -4.37 8.45
CA LYS A 211 -5.89 -4.86 9.27
C LYS A 211 -4.53 -4.75 8.56
N GLY A 212 -4.48 -4.96 7.24
CA GLY A 212 -3.27 -4.86 6.43
C GLY A 212 -2.72 -3.43 6.33
N ARG A 213 -3.60 -2.45 6.13
CA ARG A 213 -3.24 -1.03 6.04
C ARG A 213 -2.73 -0.48 7.37
N ARG A 214 -3.32 -0.89 8.48
CA ARG A 214 -2.86 -0.57 9.85
C ARG A 214 -1.42 -1.03 10.10
N LYS A 215 -1.11 -2.25 9.66
CA LYS A 215 0.24 -2.82 9.76
C LYS A 215 1.25 -2.03 8.92
N LYS A 216 0.90 -1.63 7.69
CA LYS A 216 1.77 -0.79 6.85
C LYS A 216 2.00 0.60 7.42
N LEU A 217 0.97 1.24 7.95
CA LEU A 217 1.12 2.51 8.66
C LEU A 217 2.07 2.39 9.86
N GLN A 218 1.96 1.30 10.64
CA GLN A 218 2.86 1.00 11.73
C GLN A 218 4.30 0.73 11.26
N GLU A 219 4.50 -0.01 10.17
CA GLU A 219 5.84 -0.26 9.59
C GLU A 219 6.53 1.05 9.21
N VAL A 220 5.84 1.95 8.49
CA VAL A 220 6.37 3.28 8.11
C VAL A 220 6.69 4.11 9.36
N GLY A 221 5.76 4.14 10.32
CA GLY A 221 5.93 4.87 11.58
C GLY A 221 7.13 4.38 12.38
N TYR A 222 7.23 3.08 12.63
CA TYR A 222 8.34 2.48 13.37
C TYR A 222 9.68 2.72 12.70
N VAL A 223 9.80 2.46 11.39
CA VAL A 223 11.06 2.69 10.65
C VAL A 223 11.47 4.16 10.70
N THR A 224 10.52 5.07 10.47
CA THR A 224 10.79 6.51 10.51
C THR A 224 11.28 6.95 11.89
N THR A 225 10.59 6.54 12.95
CA THR A 225 10.94 6.88 14.32
C THR A 225 12.29 6.31 14.73
N ILE A 226 12.55 5.03 14.46
CA ILE A 226 13.83 4.36 14.79
C ILE A 226 14.98 5.05 14.07
N CYS A 227 14.87 5.28 12.76
CA CYS A 227 15.93 5.91 11.97
C CYS A 227 16.14 7.38 12.37
N PHE A 228 15.08 8.14 12.62
CA PHE A 228 15.18 9.52 13.09
C PHE A 228 15.99 9.63 14.38
N PHE A 229 15.60 8.87 15.42
CA PHE A 229 16.30 8.91 16.71
C PHE A 229 17.72 8.34 16.62
N CYS A 230 17.92 7.27 15.83
CA CYS A 230 19.24 6.73 15.53
C CYS A 230 20.19 7.81 14.98
N PHE A 231 19.80 8.49 13.90
CA PHE A 231 20.63 9.52 13.27
C PHE A 231 20.76 10.79 14.13
N LEU A 232 19.76 11.12 14.95
CA LEU A 232 19.83 12.22 15.90
C LEU A 232 20.84 11.94 17.01
N VAL A 233 20.79 10.76 17.63
CA VAL A 233 21.77 10.32 18.64
C VAL A 233 23.16 10.23 18.01
N ARG A 234 23.27 9.72 16.78
CA ARG A 234 24.52 9.72 16.01
C ARG A 234 25.10 11.12 15.86
N CYS A 235 24.29 12.10 15.44
CA CYS A 235 24.71 13.50 15.33
C CYS A 235 25.27 14.03 16.65
N ILE A 236 24.52 13.85 17.74
CA ILE A 236 24.90 14.35 19.07
C ILE A 236 26.19 13.69 19.55
N MET A 237 26.30 12.37 19.45
CA MET A 237 27.49 11.63 19.89
C MET A 237 28.72 11.96 19.07
N ILE A 238 28.59 12.20 17.75
CA ILE A 238 29.72 12.61 16.92
C ILE A 238 30.18 14.03 17.25
N CYS A 239 29.26 14.94 17.65
CA CYS A 239 29.66 16.24 18.20
C CYS A 239 30.49 16.09 19.47
N PHE A 240 30.09 15.21 20.40
CA PHE A 240 30.91 14.92 21.59
C PHE A 240 32.26 14.32 21.22
N ASN A 241 32.30 13.34 20.30
CA ASN A 241 33.53 12.75 19.75
C ASN A 241 34.48 13.81 19.13
N ALA A 242 33.95 14.93 18.61
CA ALA A 242 34.75 15.98 18.01
C ALA A 242 35.46 16.89 19.04
N PHE A 243 34.89 17.06 20.24
CA PHE A 243 35.36 18.05 21.21
C PHE A 243 35.80 17.46 22.56
N ASP A 244 35.38 16.24 22.89
CA ASP A 244 35.68 15.56 24.14
C ASP A 244 36.43 14.26 23.87
N LYS A 245 37.67 14.16 24.38
CA LYS A 245 38.49 12.95 24.26
C LYS A 245 37.90 11.76 24.99
N ALA A 246 37.16 11.97 26.08
CA ALA A 246 36.50 10.88 26.81
C ALA A 246 35.32 10.28 26.02
N ALA A 247 34.87 10.95 24.96
CA ALA A 247 33.84 10.50 24.05
C ALA A 247 34.41 9.98 22.71
N ASP A 248 35.73 9.74 22.62
CA ASP A 248 36.35 9.30 21.37
C ASP A 248 35.94 7.87 21.00
N LEU A 249 35.39 7.70 19.79
CA LEU A 249 34.94 6.40 19.27
C LEU A 249 36.02 5.72 18.42
N ASP A 250 37.10 6.43 18.09
CA ASP A 250 38.16 5.94 17.20
C ASP A 250 39.33 5.32 17.96
N VAL A 251 39.22 5.17 19.29
CA VAL A 251 40.26 4.60 20.18
C VAL A 251 39.89 3.22 20.72
N LEU A 252 40.89 2.40 21.07
CA LEU A 252 40.67 1.13 21.79
C LEU A 252 40.27 1.29 23.26
N ASP A 253 40.68 2.39 23.90
CA ASP A 253 40.60 2.57 25.36
C ASP A 253 39.21 2.96 25.88
N HIS A 254 38.22 3.01 24.99
CA HIS A 254 36.81 3.25 25.34
C HIS A 254 35.91 2.10 24.84
N PRO A 255 36.23 0.82 25.15
CA PRO A 255 35.54 -0.32 24.55
C PRO A 255 34.07 -0.37 24.95
N VAL A 256 33.71 -0.02 26.19
CA VAL A 256 32.31 -0.06 26.63
C VAL A 256 31.48 1.07 26.02
N LEU A 257 32.07 2.28 25.88
CA LEU A 257 31.42 3.38 25.17
C LEU A 257 31.16 3.00 23.70
N ASN A 258 32.18 2.45 23.03
CA ASN A 258 32.06 1.93 21.67
C ASN A 258 30.96 0.88 21.58
N PHE A 259 30.93 -0.08 22.51
CA PHE A 259 29.89 -1.10 22.55
C PHE A 259 28.49 -0.51 22.61
N ILE A 260 28.25 0.40 23.57
CA ILE A 260 26.94 1.05 23.75
C ILE A 260 26.56 1.85 22.50
N TYR A 261 27.49 2.64 21.97
CA TYR A 261 27.26 3.46 20.78
C TYR A 261 26.88 2.60 19.58
N TYR A 262 27.73 1.65 19.18
CA TYR A 262 27.48 0.84 17.99
C TYR A 262 26.26 -0.07 18.15
N LEU A 263 26.00 -0.57 19.36
CA LEU A 263 24.81 -1.36 19.64
C LEU A 263 23.53 -0.53 19.44
N LEU A 264 23.45 0.66 20.03
CA LEU A 264 22.24 1.48 20.02
C LEU A 264 22.04 2.26 18.72
N VAL A 265 23.12 2.72 18.11
CA VAL A 265 23.09 3.66 16.97
C VAL A 265 23.24 2.96 15.63
N GLU A 266 23.84 1.77 15.55
CA GLU A 266 24.00 1.06 14.28
C GLU A 266 23.31 -0.32 14.29
N ILE A 267 23.71 -1.24 15.19
CA ILE A 267 23.27 -2.64 15.18
C ILE A 267 21.76 -2.76 15.42
N LEU A 268 21.24 -2.16 16.49
CA LEU A 268 19.83 -2.26 16.85
C LEU A 268 18.91 -1.65 15.77
N PRO A 269 19.17 -0.42 15.27
CA PRO A 269 18.43 0.15 14.15
C PRO A 269 18.50 -0.71 12.88
N SER A 270 19.68 -1.22 12.48
CA SER A 270 19.81 -2.09 11.30
C SER A 270 19.03 -3.39 11.47
N THR A 271 19.11 -4.02 12.65
CA THR A 271 18.38 -5.26 12.94
C THR A 271 16.87 -5.05 12.89
N LEU A 272 16.37 -3.99 13.52
CA LEU A 272 14.94 -3.68 13.55
C LEU A 272 14.41 -3.32 12.16
N VAL A 273 15.13 -2.50 11.40
CA VAL A 273 14.71 -2.15 10.03
C VAL A 273 14.72 -3.39 9.13
N LEU A 274 15.76 -4.21 9.16
CA LEU A 274 15.80 -5.47 8.39
C LEU A 274 14.68 -6.43 8.81
N PHE A 275 14.32 -6.48 10.09
CA PHE A 275 13.21 -7.28 10.59
C PHE A 275 11.86 -6.75 10.10
N ILE A 276 11.64 -5.44 10.14
CA ILE A 276 10.40 -4.82 9.65
C ILE A 276 10.27 -5.05 8.14
N LEU A 277 11.37 -4.97 7.40
CA LEU A 277 11.42 -5.11 5.93
C LEU A 277 11.65 -6.56 5.44
N ARG A 278 11.48 -7.56 6.31
CA ARG A 278 11.79 -8.98 5.99
C ARG A 278 10.79 -9.68 5.07
N LYS A 279 9.68 -9.03 4.73
CA LYS A 279 8.60 -9.65 3.96
C LYS A 279 9.08 -9.87 2.52
N LEU A 280 8.90 -11.09 2.01
CA LEU A 280 9.31 -11.47 0.66
C LEU A 280 8.24 -11.08 -0.35
N PRO A 281 8.64 -10.72 -1.58
CA PRO A 281 7.69 -10.52 -2.67
C PRO A 281 6.93 -11.83 -2.99
N PRO A 282 5.66 -11.74 -3.42
CA PRO A 282 4.85 -12.90 -3.81
C PRO A 282 5.49 -13.67 -5.00
N LYS A 283 5.30 -15.00 -5.06
CA LYS A 283 5.79 -15.84 -6.19
C LYS A 283 4.75 -15.77 -7.29
N ARG A 284 5.14 -15.55 -8.55
CA ARG A 284 4.27 -15.88 -9.70
C ARG A 284 4.38 -17.36 -10.05
N VAL A 285 3.24 -17.98 -10.35
CA VAL A 285 3.17 -19.25 -11.09
C VAL A 285 3.53 -18.93 -12.55
N SER A 286 4.38 -19.76 -13.14
CA SER A 286 5.04 -19.51 -14.43
C SER A 286 4.07 -19.65 -15.60
N LEU A 287 3.95 -18.62 -16.45
CA LEU A 287 3.67 -18.77 -17.88
C LEU A 287 4.54 -17.77 -18.65
N LEU A 288 5.36 -18.31 -19.55
CA LEU A 288 6.40 -17.60 -20.32
C LEU A 288 5.81 -16.82 -21.51
N LEU A 289 6.52 -15.76 -21.91
CA LEU A 289 6.36 -14.86 -23.07
C LEU A 289 5.43 -13.65 -22.86
N PHE A 290 6.01 -12.46 -22.63
CA PHE A 290 5.97 -11.30 -23.54
C PHE A 290 6.74 -10.10 -22.92
N PHE A 291 7.47 -9.39 -23.76
CA PHE A 291 8.42 -8.32 -23.43
C PHE A 291 7.72 -7.02 -22.98
N GLY A 292 8.20 -6.47 -21.85
CA GLY A 292 8.51 -5.05 -21.67
C GLY A 292 7.41 -4.00 -21.78
N PHE A 293 6.62 -3.79 -20.72
CA PHE A 293 6.19 -2.46 -20.27
C PHE A 293 5.96 -2.51 -18.75
N PHE A 294 6.59 -1.58 -18.04
CA PHE A 294 6.73 -1.56 -16.58
C PHE A 294 5.72 -0.58 -15.95
N LEU A 295 4.80 -1.10 -15.13
CA LEU A 295 4.01 -0.55 -14.01
C LEU A 295 2.83 -1.54 -13.78
N PRO A 296 2.05 -1.61 -12.67
CA PRO A 296 1.98 -0.74 -11.48
C PRO A 296 1.55 -1.43 -10.13
N ASP A 297 1.32 -0.57 -9.12
CA ASP A 297 0.43 -0.68 -7.93
C ASP A 297 0.76 -1.70 -6.82
N SER A 298 0.55 -1.42 -5.53
CA SER A 298 0.33 -0.21 -4.74
C SER A 298 0.40 -0.72 -3.29
N ALA A 299 1.19 -0.07 -2.43
CA ALA A 299 1.21 -0.23 -0.95
C ALA A 299 1.28 -1.65 -0.30
N ALA A 300 1.47 -2.74 -1.04
CA ALA A 300 1.72 -4.08 -0.51
C ALA A 300 3.05 -4.60 -1.05
N ASP A 301 4.00 -4.79 -0.14
CA ASP A 301 5.35 -5.27 -0.37
C ASP A 301 6.30 -4.28 -1.05
N MET A 302 7.20 -3.72 -0.22
CA MET A 302 8.46 -3.17 -0.69
C MET A 302 9.13 -4.26 -1.51
N THR A 303 9.53 -3.95 -2.74
CA THR A 303 10.72 -4.40 -3.48
C THR A 303 10.56 -3.85 -4.93
N ILE A 304 11.03 -2.63 -5.27
CA ILE A 304 10.89 -2.11 -6.67
C ILE A 304 12.23 -1.73 -7.30
N LEU A 305 12.35 -2.14 -8.57
CA LEU A 305 13.42 -2.13 -9.56
C LEU A 305 13.29 -0.98 -10.52
N CYS A 306 14.42 -0.51 -11.04
CA CYS A 306 14.42 0.29 -12.25
C CYS A 306 15.64 0.07 -13.12
N GLU A 307 15.38 -0.04 -14.42
CA GLU A 307 16.22 0.45 -15.51
C GLU A 307 15.34 0.66 -16.76
N HIS A 308 15.69 1.66 -17.58
CA HIS A 308 15.09 1.94 -18.89
C HIS A 308 15.83 1.15 -19.99
N PRO A 309 15.14 0.53 -20.96
CA PRO A 309 15.79 0.02 -22.16
C PRO A 309 15.75 1.04 -23.33
N PRO A 310 16.71 0.95 -24.27
CA PRO A 310 16.81 1.83 -25.44
C PRO A 310 15.90 1.38 -26.59
N ALA A 311 15.59 2.33 -27.47
CA ALA A 311 14.76 2.14 -28.66
C ALA A 311 15.36 1.15 -29.66
N PHE A 312 14.56 0.20 -30.16
CA PHE A 312 14.75 -0.46 -31.46
C PHE A 312 13.43 -1.09 -31.92
N GLY A 313 13.03 -0.83 -33.17
CA GLY A 313 11.85 -1.40 -33.82
C GLY A 313 12.21 -2.60 -34.71
N VAL A 314 11.24 -3.51 -34.90
CA VAL A 314 11.15 -4.55 -35.94
C VAL A 314 9.66 -4.94 -36.02
N GLU A 315 8.94 -4.66 -37.11
CA GLU A 315 8.73 -5.48 -38.33
C GLU A 315 7.91 -6.77 -38.08
N LEU A 316 6.74 -6.82 -38.73
CA LEU A 316 5.68 -7.82 -38.62
C LEU A 316 5.98 -9.03 -39.54
N GLU A 317 5.82 -10.24 -39.03
CA GLU A 317 5.56 -11.43 -39.85
C GLU A 317 4.33 -12.18 -39.34
N GLU A 318 3.31 -12.27 -40.20
CA GLU A 318 2.11 -13.08 -40.03
C GLU A 318 2.41 -14.57 -40.23
N LYS A 319 1.76 -15.42 -39.43
CA LYS A 319 1.57 -16.84 -39.77
C LYS A 319 0.17 -17.32 -39.39
N ASN A 320 -0.64 -17.56 -40.42
CA ASN A 320 -1.92 -18.28 -40.42
C ASN A 320 -1.76 -19.77 -40.07
N ILE A 321 -2.85 -20.40 -39.55
CA ILE A 321 -3.28 -21.84 -39.62
C ILE A 321 -4.50 -22.01 -38.64
N PRO A 322 -5.50 -22.91 -38.87
CA PRO A 322 -6.85 -22.55 -39.32
C PRO A 322 -7.97 -22.87 -38.30
N VAL A 323 -9.18 -22.42 -38.65
CA VAL A 323 -10.45 -22.53 -37.93
C VAL A 323 -11.07 -23.93 -38.06
N ASP A 324 -11.66 -24.44 -36.97
CA ASP A 324 -12.72 -25.45 -37.00
C ASP A 324 -13.95 -24.93 -36.23
N HIS A 325 -15.11 -25.06 -36.86
CA HIS A 325 -16.43 -24.58 -36.43
C HIS A 325 -17.17 -25.63 -35.58
N ASP A 326 -17.83 -25.20 -34.50
CA ASP A 326 -19.24 -25.57 -34.24
C ASP A 326 -19.93 -24.49 -33.38
N GLY A 327 -21.25 -24.37 -33.54
CA GLY A 327 -21.99 -23.12 -33.48
C GLY A 327 -22.37 -22.56 -32.11
N GLN A 328 -22.31 -21.22 -32.02
CA GLN A 328 -23.20 -20.39 -31.23
C GLN A 328 -23.38 -19.03 -31.93
N GLU A 329 -24.58 -18.47 -31.78
CA GLU A 329 -25.20 -17.41 -32.58
C GLU A 329 -24.33 -16.16 -32.79
N ASN A 330 -24.41 -15.61 -34.01
CA ASN A 330 -23.63 -14.48 -34.53
C ASN A 330 -23.69 -13.24 -33.61
N GLU A 331 -22.69 -13.08 -32.74
CA GLU A 331 -22.29 -11.78 -32.23
C GLU A 331 -21.60 -11.04 -33.40
N LEU A 332 -22.11 -9.88 -33.79
CA LEU A 332 -21.45 -8.99 -34.76
C LEU A 332 -20.14 -8.49 -34.13
N VAL A 333 -19.07 -9.27 -34.26
CA VAL A 333 -17.73 -8.86 -33.87
C VAL A 333 -17.27 -7.81 -34.87
N LEU A 334 -17.43 -6.54 -34.50
CA LEU A 334 -16.72 -5.44 -35.13
C LEU A 334 -15.22 -5.68 -34.90
N ASP A 335 -14.46 -5.71 -36.00
CA ASP A 335 -13.00 -5.85 -35.98
C ASP A 335 -12.40 -4.70 -35.16
N GLY A 336 -11.96 -5.00 -33.92
CA GLY A 336 -11.44 -4.03 -32.96
C GLY A 336 -12.18 -3.86 -31.62
N GLY A 337 -13.20 -4.66 -31.29
CA GLY A 337 -13.97 -4.58 -30.03
C GLY A 337 -13.19 -4.83 -28.72
N PHE A 338 -13.85 -4.71 -27.56
CA PHE A 338 -13.30 -5.01 -26.24
C PHE A 338 -13.06 -6.52 -26.10
N VAL A 339 -11.79 -6.88 -25.86
CA VAL A 339 -11.38 -8.26 -25.65
C VAL A 339 -11.52 -8.56 -24.16
N VAL A 340 -12.36 -9.54 -23.83
CA VAL A 340 -12.53 -10.04 -22.45
C VAL A 340 -11.21 -10.69 -22.01
N PRO A 341 -10.60 -10.26 -20.90
CA PRO A 341 -9.40 -10.88 -20.38
C PRO A 341 -9.71 -12.26 -19.78
N ASP A 342 -8.78 -13.21 -19.93
CA ASP A 342 -8.92 -14.57 -19.40
C ASP A 342 -8.91 -14.63 -17.86
N THR A 343 -8.36 -13.60 -17.20
CA THR A 343 -8.20 -13.51 -15.73
C THR A 343 -8.39 -12.09 -15.22
N ASN A 344 -8.82 -11.93 -13.96
CA ASN A 344 -8.98 -10.64 -13.28
C ASN A 344 -7.64 -9.90 -13.03
N SER A 345 -7.70 -8.70 -12.46
CA SER A 345 -6.53 -7.87 -12.14
C SER A 345 -5.51 -8.53 -11.20
N PHE A 346 -5.89 -9.63 -10.55
CA PHE A 346 -5.06 -10.44 -9.66
C PHE A 346 -4.58 -11.76 -10.29
N GLY A 347 -4.94 -12.06 -11.53
CA GLY A 347 -4.56 -13.29 -12.23
C GLY A 347 -5.39 -14.52 -11.86
N HIS A 348 -6.56 -14.32 -11.26
CA HIS A 348 -7.53 -15.37 -10.93
C HIS A 348 -8.71 -15.35 -11.90
N THR A 349 -9.51 -16.42 -11.87
CA THR A 349 -10.86 -16.41 -12.47
C THR A 349 -11.70 -15.29 -11.83
N PHE A 350 -12.42 -14.53 -12.64
CA PHE A 350 -13.32 -13.49 -12.15
C PHE A 350 -14.38 -14.07 -11.21
N ARG A 351 -14.63 -13.38 -10.08
CA ARG A 351 -15.64 -13.77 -9.09
C ARG A 351 -15.45 -15.19 -8.53
N ASP A 352 -14.21 -15.57 -8.26
CA ASP A 352 -13.87 -16.83 -7.61
C ASP A 352 -13.93 -16.68 -6.08
N TYR A 353 -14.98 -17.23 -5.47
CA TYR A 353 -15.20 -17.18 -4.02
C TYR A 353 -14.63 -18.40 -3.28
N ASP A 354 -14.11 -19.40 -4.01
CA ASP A 354 -13.69 -20.69 -3.46
C ASP A 354 -12.16 -20.87 -3.35
N ILE A 355 -11.36 -20.00 -3.98
CA ILE A 355 -9.89 -20.00 -3.84
C ILE A 355 -9.46 -19.49 -2.44
N GLU A 356 -8.66 -20.31 -1.74
CA GLU A 356 -7.99 -19.91 -0.48
C GLU A 356 -7.08 -18.68 -0.70
N SER A 357 -7.56 -17.50 -0.26
CA SER A 357 -6.81 -16.24 -0.28
C SER A 357 -7.02 -15.43 1.01
N GLU A 358 -6.09 -14.53 1.36
CA GLU A 358 -6.26 -13.63 2.52
C GLU A 358 -7.50 -12.71 2.38
N ARG A 359 -8.00 -12.48 1.15
CA ARG A 359 -9.20 -11.67 0.84
C ARG A 359 -10.48 -12.48 1.03
N GLN A 360 -10.45 -13.79 0.80
CA GLN A 360 -11.62 -14.68 0.91
C GLN A 360 -12.28 -14.62 2.29
N THR A 361 -11.50 -14.67 3.38
CA THR A 361 -12.05 -14.60 4.74
C THR A 361 -12.76 -13.26 5.01
N GLY A 362 -12.28 -12.18 4.40
CA GLY A 362 -12.91 -10.85 4.49
C GLY A 362 -14.23 -10.80 3.72
N VAL A 363 -14.22 -11.29 2.48
CA VAL A 363 -15.41 -11.33 1.60
C VAL A 363 -16.50 -12.26 2.16
N GLU A 364 -16.12 -13.41 2.73
CA GLU A 364 -17.08 -14.33 3.34
C GLU A 364 -17.73 -13.73 4.60
N GLU A 365 -16.96 -13.08 5.49
CA GLU A 365 -17.52 -12.42 6.69
C GLU A 365 -18.37 -11.20 6.31
N PHE A 366 -18.00 -10.49 5.25
CA PHE A 366 -18.81 -9.42 4.65
C PHE A 366 -20.18 -9.95 4.24
N TYR A 367 -20.23 -11.00 3.40
CA TYR A 367 -21.49 -11.55 2.91
C TYR A 367 -22.31 -12.20 4.02
N ARG A 368 -21.66 -12.86 4.99
CA ARG A 368 -22.32 -13.33 6.22
C ARG A 368 -23.05 -12.19 6.93
N THR A 369 -22.38 -11.06 7.17
CA THR A 369 -22.97 -9.90 7.84
C THR A 369 -24.09 -9.27 7.01
N ASN A 370 -23.89 -9.15 5.69
CA ASN A 370 -24.91 -8.67 4.76
C ASN A 370 -26.17 -9.54 4.83
N HIS A 371 -26.05 -10.85 4.61
CA HIS A 371 -27.18 -11.77 4.55
C HIS A 371 -27.95 -11.84 5.87
N ILE A 372 -27.28 -11.70 7.01
CA ILE A 372 -27.95 -11.70 8.33
C ILE A 372 -28.80 -10.43 8.54
N ASN A 373 -28.30 -9.27 8.10
CA ASN A 373 -28.88 -7.97 8.48
C ASN A 373 -29.79 -7.34 7.43
N GLN A 374 -29.67 -7.74 6.16
CA GLN A 374 -30.56 -7.31 5.07
C GLN A 374 -31.94 -7.96 5.20
N THR A 375 -32.79 -7.35 6.04
CA THR A 375 -34.18 -7.76 6.27
C THR A 375 -35.15 -6.85 5.51
N TYR A 376 -36.36 -7.34 5.23
CA TYR A 376 -37.45 -6.55 4.65
C TYR A 376 -37.72 -5.27 5.45
N GLY A 377 -37.70 -5.38 6.78
CA GLY A 377 -37.86 -4.24 7.67
C GLY A 377 -36.71 -3.24 7.61
N PHE A 378 -35.47 -3.72 7.50
CA PHE A 378 -34.29 -2.86 7.33
C PHE A 378 -34.36 -2.09 6.01
N VAL A 379 -34.52 -2.79 4.89
CA VAL A 379 -34.56 -2.18 3.56
C VAL A 379 -35.65 -1.12 3.45
N LYS A 380 -36.85 -1.40 3.98
CA LYS A 380 -37.95 -0.42 3.96
C LYS A 380 -37.58 0.88 4.69
N ARG A 381 -36.91 0.79 5.85
CA ARG A 381 -36.45 1.97 6.60
C ARG A 381 -35.36 2.73 5.85
N MET A 382 -34.40 2.01 5.26
CA MET A 382 -33.32 2.64 4.49
C MET A 382 -33.88 3.41 3.30
N ARG A 383 -34.80 2.79 2.53
CA ARG A 383 -35.44 3.46 1.39
C ARG A 383 -36.26 4.68 1.81
N GLU A 384 -36.95 4.64 2.96
CA GLU A 384 -37.69 5.78 3.51
C GLU A 384 -36.75 6.92 3.96
N GLU A 385 -35.62 6.58 4.58
CA GLU A 385 -34.64 7.56 5.06
C GLU A 385 -33.91 8.23 3.89
N TYR A 386 -33.35 7.42 2.99
CA TYR A 386 -32.49 7.87 1.91
C TYR A 386 -33.23 8.33 0.66
N GLY A 387 -34.47 7.90 0.46
CA GLY A 387 -35.33 8.43 -0.61
C GLY A 387 -35.68 9.92 -0.46
N LYS A 388 -35.36 10.55 0.68
CA LYS A 388 -35.53 12.00 0.89
C LYS A 388 -34.53 12.84 0.12
N LEU A 389 -33.36 12.27 -0.22
CA LEU A 389 -32.25 12.90 -0.93
C LEU A 389 -31.93 14.31 -0.40
N ASN A 390 -31.68 14.39 0.91
CA ASN A 390 -31.50 15.66 1.62
C ASN A 390 -30.15 15.72 2.37
N ARG A 391 -29.16 14.96 1.91
CA ARG A 391 -27.82 14.90 2.52
C ARG A 391 -26.92 15.97 1.94
N VAL A 392 -26.78 15.98 0.61
CA VAL A 392 -25.82 16.83 -0.11
C VAL A 392 -26.41 17.28 -1.45
N GLU A 393 -26.06 18.49 -1.88
CA GLU A 393 -26.31 18.95 -3.25
C GLU A 393 -24.99 19.05 -4.02
N MET A 394 -24.80 18.20 -5.03
CA MET A 394 -23.58 18.16 -5.84
C MET A 394 -23.85 17.62 -7.25
N SER A 395 -22.94 17.89 -8.17
CA SER A 395 -22.95 17.35 -9.54
C SER A 395 -22.48 15.89 -9.54
N ILE A 396 -22.76 15.19 -10.64
CA ILE A 396 -22.26 13.82 -10.86
C ILE A 396 -20.72 13.80 -10.85
N TRP A 397 -20.06 14.78 -11.45
CA TRP A 397 -18.60 14.77 -11.52
C TRP A 397 -17.94 15.03 -10.16
N GLU A 398 -18.51 15.93 -9.34
CA GLU A 398 -18.07 16.10 -7.95
C GLU A 398 -18.25 14.80 -7.13
N CYS A 399 -19.30 14.02 -7.42
CA CYS A 399 -19.49 12.70 -6.82
C CYS A 399 -18.39 11.69 -7.23
N CYS A 400 -18.04 11.64 -8.52
CA CYS A 400 -16.93 10.83 -9.01
C CYS A 400 -15.61 11.20 -8.31
N GLU A 401 -15.35 12.50 -8.14
CA GLU A 401 -14.15 13.00 -7.46
C GLU A 401 -14.17 12.66 -5.95
N LEU A 402 -15.34 12.69 -5.30
CA LEU A 402 -15.50 12.32 -3.90
C LEU A 402 -15.24 10.82 -3.66
N LEU A 403 -15.70 9.96 -4.57
CA LEU A 403 -15.51 8.51 -4.47
C LEU A 403 -14.09 8.04 -4.72
N ASN A 404 -13.22 8.92 -5.21
CA ASN A 404 -11.78 8.65 -5.35
C ASN A 404 -11.09 8.35 -4.00
N GLU A 405 -11.76 8.61 -2.87
CA GLU A 405 -11.27 8.33 -1.51
C GLU A 405 -11.62 6.93 -0.97
N PHE A 406 -12.46 6.13 -1.65
CA PHE A 406 -12.97 4.83 -1.18
C PHE A 406 -12.51 3.65 -2.05
N ILE A 407 -12.40 2.47 -1.41
CA ILE A 407 -12.11 1.18 -2.05
C ILE A 407 -13.20 0.18 -1.61
N ASP A 408 -13.75 -0.57 -2.55
CA ASP A 408 -14.81 -1.57 -2.32
C ASP A 408 -14.25 -2.87 -1.71
N GLU A 409 -14.66 -3.23 -0.48
CA GLU A 409 -14.20 -4.45 0.20
C GLU A 409 -14.92 -5.73 -0.26
N SER A 410 -16.04 -5.62 -0.99
CA SER A 410 -16.79 -6.76 -1.51
C SER A 410 -16.25 -7.30 -2.83
N ASP A 411 -15.53 -6.46 -3.57
CA ASP A 411 -14.97 -6.81 -4.88
C ASP A 411 -13.72 -7.69 -4.70
N PRO A 412 -13.69 -8.92 -5.25
CA PRO A 412 -12.48 -9.76 -5.24
C PRO A 412 -11.49 -9.39 -6.37
N ASP A 413 -11.85 -8.48 -7.28
CA ASP A 413 -11.20 -8.30 -8.59
C ASP A 413 -10.44 -6.96 -8.76
N LEU A 414 -10.56 -5.98 -7.86
CA LEU A 414 -9.92 -4.65 -7.98
C LEU A 414 -9.48 -3.99 -6.64
N ASP A 415 -8.44 -3.13 -6.70
CA ASP A 415 -7.95 -2.26 -5.59
C ASP A 415 -7.74 -0.77 -6.02
N GLU A 416 -8.16 -0.40 -7.23
CA GLU A 416 -8.00 0.94 -7.79
C GLU A 416 -9.01 1.95 -7.22
N PRO A 417 -8.73 3.27 -7.32
CA PRO A 417 -9.71 4.27 -6.95
C PRO A 417 -10.99 4.14 -7.79
N GLN A 418 -12.14 4.35 -7.15
CA GLN A 418 -13.45 4.11 -7.76
C GLN A 418 -13.64 4.84 -9.11
N ILE A 419 -13.10 6.05 -9.28
CA ILE A 419 -13.22 6.80 -10.54
C ILE A 419 -12.57 6.09 -11.74
N GLU A 420 -11.49 5.33 -11.53
CA GLU A 420 -10.85 4.55 -12.59
C GLU A 420 -11.77 3.41 -13.04
N HIS A 421 -12.41 2.69 -12.10
CA HIS A 421 -13.39 1.65 -12.44
C HIS A 421 -14.56 2.21 -13.27
N LEU A 422 -15.10 3.35 -12.84
CA LEU A 422 -16.20 4.02 -13.55
C LEU A 422 -15.80 4.38 -14.99
N LEU A 423 -14.59 4.93 -15.18
CA LEU A 423 -14.07 5.33 -16.49
C LEU A 423 -13.66 4.14 -17.35
N GLN A 424 -13.09 3.09 -16.76
CA GLN A 424 -12.76 1.84 -17.47
C GLN A 424 -14.02 1.19 -18.03
N THR A 425 -15.06 1.08 -17.21
CA THR A 425 -16.37 0.57 -17.64
C THR A 425 -16.93 1.43 -18.75
N ALA A 426 -16.96 2.75 -18.56
CA ALA A 426 -17.55 3.67 -19.53
C ALA A 426 -16.79 3.73 -20.86
N GLU A 427 -15.45 3.72 -20.86
CA GLU A 427 -14.64 3.76 -22.08
C GLU A 427 -14.64 2.41 -22.81
N ALA A 428 -14.72 1.28 -22.09
CA ALA A 428 -14.87 -0.03 -22.70
C ALA A 428 -16.21 -0.16 -23.43
N ILE A 429 -17.31 0.31 -22.80
CA ILE A 429 -18.62 0.40 -23.46
C ILE A 429 -18.52 1.30 -24.69
N ARG A 430 -17.94 2.50 -24.53
CA ARG A 430 -17.83 3.49 -25.62
C ARG A 430 -17.08 2.97 -26.84
N LYS A 431 -16.11 2.08 -26.63
CA LYS A 431 -15.36 1.45 -27.72
C LYS A 431 -16.24 0.53 -28.56
N ASP A 432 -17.12 -0.23 -27.93
CA ASP A 432 -17.94 -1.25 -28.59
C ASP A 432 -19.31 -0.72 -29.06
N TYR A 433 -19.84 0.29 -28.37
CA TYR A 433 -21.15 0.88 -28.62
C TYR A 433 -21.06 2.39 -28.85
N PRO A 434 -20.26 2.89 -29.80
CA PRO A 434 -19.93 4.31 -29.93
C PRO A 434 -21.12 5.26 -30.09
N ASP A 435 -22.26 4.75 -30.59
CA ASP A 435 -23.49 5.51 -30.82
C ASP A 435 -24.46 5.50 -29.61
N GLU A 436 -24.19 4.70 -28.57
CA GLU A 436 -25.07 4.54 -27.39
C GLU A 436 -24.58 5.37 -26.20
N ASP A 437 -24.57 6.70 -26.37
CA ASP A 437 -23.97 7.61 -25.39
C ASP A 437 -24.61 7.57 -23.98
N TRP A 438 -25.89 7.24 -23.88
CA TRP A 438 -26.57 6.98 -22.60
C TRP A 438 -25.96 5.77 -21.85
N LEU A 439 -25.47 4.75 -22.56
CA LEU A 439 -24.86 3.57 -21.98
C LEU A 439 -23.44 3.87 -21.49
N HIS A 440 -22.72 4.77 -22.16
CA HIS A 440 -21.42 5.26 -21.68
C HIS A 440 -21.58 5.99 -20.35
N LEU A 441 -22.58 6.88 -20.27
CA LEU A 441 -22.89 7.57 -19.03
C LEU A 441 -23.36 6.59 -17.94
N THR A 442 -24.17 5.59 -18.29
CA THR A 442 -24.57 4.53 -17.37
C THR A 442 -23.35 3.82 -16.77
N GLY A 443 -22.34 3.50 -17.61
CA GLY A 443 -21.02 3.02 -17.18
C GLY A 443 -20.33 3.94 -16.18
N LEU A 444 -20.33 5.24 -16.43
CA LEU A 444 -19.69 6.21 -15.53
C LEU A 444 -20.40 6.30 -14.17
N ILE A 445 -21.72 6.09 -14.10
CA ILE A 445 -22.50 6.44 -12.91
C ILE A 445 -23.02 5.27 -12.09
N HIS A 446 -22.95 4.04 -12.60
CA HIS A 446 -23.59 2.86 -12.00
C HIS A 446 -23.26 2.70 -10.50
N ASP A 447 -22.00 2.96 -10.16
CA ASP A 447 -21.43 2.72 -8.83
C ASP A 447 -21.44 3.96 -7.91
N LEU A 448 -21.99 5.09 -8.37
CA LEU A 448 -21.97 6.34 -7.59
C LEU A 448 -22.80 6.27 -6.30
N GLY A 449 -23.67 5.26 -6.16
CA GLY A 449 -24.38 5.02 -4.91
C GLY A 449 -23.47 4.63 -3.74
N LYS A 450 -22.21 4.26 -4.01
CA LYS A 450 -21.20 3.98 -2.99
C LYS A 450 -20.88 5.19 -2.09
N VAL A 451 -21.34 6.40 -2.44
CA VAL A 451 -21.17 7.58 -1.56
C VAL A 451 -21.82 7.43 -0.21
N LEU A 452 -22.73 6.47 -0.02
CA LEU A 452 -23.28 6.09 1.28
C LEU A 452 -22.20 5.73 2.33
N LEU A 453 -21.00 5.34 1.90
CA LEU A 453 -19.83 5.12 2.76
C LEU A 453 -19.27 6.42 3.35
N HIS A 454 -19.50 7.55 2.68
CA HIS A 454 -18.92 8.83 3.09
C HIS A 454 -19.72 9.46 4.25
N PRO A 455 -19.08 10.10 5.25
CA PRO A 455 -19.75 10.66 6.42
C PRO A 455 -20.87 11.66 6.09
N ALA A 456 -20.74 12.42 5.01
CA ALA A 456 -21.79 13.35 4.57
C ALA A 456 -23.10 12.64 4.16
N PHE A 457 -23.06 11.33 3.86
CA PHE A 457 -24.19 10.50 3.45
C PHE A 457 -24.60 9.49 4.52
N GLY A 458 -23.98 9.54 5.71
CA GLY A 458 -24.38 8.73 6.86
C GLY A 458 -23.42 7.62 7.26
N GLU A 459 -22.29 7.44 6.55
CA GLU A 459 -21.23 6.49 6.93
C GLU A 459 -21.77 5.07 7.17
N LEU A 460 -22.55 4.57 6.21
CA LEU A 460 -23.13 3.24 6.32
C LEU A 460 -22.03 2.18 6.29
N PRO A 461 -22.18 1.08 7.05
CA PRO A 461 -21.23 -0.02 6.97
C PRO A 461 -21.27 -0.64 5.57
N GLN A 462 -20.12 -1.13 5.07
CA GLN A 462 -20.01 -1.61 3.69
C GLN A 462 -21.06 -2.68 3.32
N TRP A 463 -21.43 -3.57 4.24
CA TRP A 463 -22.46 -4.60 3.99
C TRP A 463 -23.83 -4.00 3.65
N ALA A 464 -24.10 -2.74 3.99
CA ALA A 464 -25.32 -2.01 3.66
C ALA A 464 -25.15 -1.08 2.45
N VAL A 465 -24.05 -1.19 1.71
CA VAL A 465 -23.73 -0.34 0.55
C VAL A 465 -23.31 -1.14 -0.67
N VAL A 466 -22.36 -2.05 -0.54
CA VAL A 466 -21.77 -2.81 -1.67
C VAL A 466 -22.19 -4.28 -1.68
N GLY A 467 -21.71 -5.05 -2.66
CA GLY A 467 -21.96 -6.49 -2.80
C GLY A 467 -23.18 -6.86 -3.65
N ASP A 468 -23.27 -8.14 -4.00
CA ASP A 468 -24.39 -8.71 -4.76
C ASP A 468 -25.73 -8.46 -4.06
N THR A 469 -26.75 -8.10 -4.84
CA THR A 469 -28.09 -7.80 -4.34
C THR A 469 -29.08 -8.95 -4.54
N PHE A 470 -30.11 -9.00 -3.69
CA PHE A 470 -31.16 -10.02 -3.74
C PHE A 470 -32.51 -9.46 -3.25
N PRO A 471 -33.66 -10.02 -3.68
CA PRO A 471 -34.97 -9.64 -3.17
C PRO A 471 -35.13 -9.97 -1.67
N VAL A 472 -35.64 -9.01 -0.90
CA VAL A 472 -36.08 -9.24 0.49
C VAL A 472 -37.59 -9.38 0.55
N GLY A 473 -38.13 -10.04 1.57
CA GLY A 473 -39.59 -10.22 1.70
C GLY A 473 -40.17 -11.36 0.86
N CYS A 474 -39.34 -12.16 0.21
CA CYS A 474 -39.64 -13.48 -0.35
C CYS A 474 -38.49 -14.46 -0.05
N ALA A 475 -38.64 -15.74 -0.39
CA ALA A 475 -37.62 -16.75 -0.14
C ALA A 475 -36.27 -16.43 -0.83
N PHE A 476 -35.17 -16.71 -0.13
CA PHE A 476 -33.80 -16.57 -0.64
C PHE A 476 -33.41 -17.78 -1.49
N ASP A 477 -33.06 -17.54 -2.75
CA ASP A 477 -32.68 -18.57 -3.73
C ASP A 477 -31.22 -19.04 -3.51
N GLU A 478 -30.97 -20.34 -3.70
CA GLU A 478 -29.66 -20.97 -3.45
C GLU A 478 -28.54 -20.43 -4.36
N SER A 479 -28.89 -19.76 -5.47
CA SER A 479 -27.92 -19.10 -6.36
C SER A 479 -27.29 -17.83 -5.79
N ILE A 480 -27.79 -17.29 -4.68
CA ILE A 480 -27.17 -16.16 -4.00
C ILE A 480 -25.84 -16.62 -3.38
N VAL A 481 -24.76 -15.86 -3.62
CA VAL A 481 -23.42 -16.17 -3.09
C VAL A 481 -23.49 -16.39 -1.57
N HIS A 482 -22.76 -17.38 -1.04
CA HIS A 482 -22.77 -17.75 0.38
C HIS A 482 -24.18 -17.90 1.02
N HIS A 483 -25.14 -18.48 0.28
CA HIS A 483 -26.53 -18.71 0.72
C HIS A 483 -26.69 -19.31 2.13
N LYS A 484 -25.75 -20.17 2.55
CA LYS A 484 -25.71 -20.82 3.87
C LYS A 484 -25.98 -19.88 5.06
N TYR A 485 -25.60 -18.60 4.97
CA TYR A 485 -25.77 -17.63 6.04
C TYR A 485 -27.20 -17.07 6.19
N PHE A 486 -28.09 -17.25 5.20
CA PHE A 486 -29.48 -16.83 5.34
C PHE A 486 -30.24 -17.60 6.43
N THR A 487 -29.75 -18.76 6.86
CA THR A 487 -30.29 -19.49 8.00
C THR A 487 -30.29 -18.68 9.31
N GLU A 488 -29.36 -17.72 9.43
CA GLU A 488 -29.26 -16.79 10.56
C GLU A 488 -30.10 -15.50 10.36
N ASN A 489 -30.65 -15.25 9.17
CA ASN A 489 -31.50 -14.09 8.90
C ASN A 489 -32.90 -14.30 9.50
N PRO A 490 -33.44 -13.36 10.30
CA PRO A 490 -34.75 -13.50 10.93
C PRO A 490 -35.92 -13.65 9.94
N ASP A 491 -35.80 -13.12 8.72
CA ASP A 491 -36.84 -13.23 7.69
C ASP A 491 -36.91 -14.63 7.07
N CYS A 492 -35.84 -15.43 7.15
CA CYS A 492 -35.83 -16.82 6.66
C CYS A 492 -36.85 -17.71 7.40
N ASN A 493 -37.09 -17.42 8.68
CA ASN A 493 -38.06 -18.14 9.51
C ASN A 493 -39.42 -17.43 9.60
N ASN A 494 -39.59 -16.30 8.92
CA ASN A 494 -40.84 -15.53 8.95
C ASN A 494 -41.81 -16.05 7.88
N SER A 495 -42.98 -16.57 8.29
CA SER A 495 -43.99 -17.13 7.39
C SER A 495 -44.55 -16.12 6.37
N ALA A 496 -44.40 -14.82 6.61
CA ALA A 496 -44.78 -13.79 5.65
C ALA A 496 -43.78 -13.64 4.49
N TYR A 497 -42.52 -14.04 4.70
CA TYR A 497 -41.41 -13.77 3.78
C TYR A 497 -40.77 -15.04 3.21
N ASN A 498 -40.91 -16.20 3.87
CA ASN A 498 -40.18 -17.42 3.49
C ASN A 498 -40.84 -18.26 2.38
N SER A 499 -41.86 -17.73 1.68
CA SER A 499 -42.47 -18.40 0.52
C SER A 499 -41.91 -17.84 -0.80
N LYS A 500 -42.14 -18.57 -1.91
CA LYS A 500 -41.67 -18.18 -3.25
C LYS A 500 -41.99 -16.72 -3.63
N TYR A 501 -43.18 -16.25 -3.24
CA TYR A 501 -43.62 -14.89 -3.52
C TYR A 501 -43.55 -13.99 -2.29
N GLY A 502 -43.64 -14.54 -1.07
CA GLY A 502 -43.65 -13.76 0.16
C GLY A 502 -44.71 -12.67 0.13
N VAL A 503 -44.29 -11.40 0.15
CA VAL A 503 -45.18 -10.22 0.05
C VAL A 503 -45.54 -9.80 -1.38
N TYR A 504 -44.97 -10.45 -2.40
CA TYR A 504 -45.12 -10.10 -3.81
C TYR A 504 -46.18 -10.94 -4.52
N SER A 505 -46.50 -10.56 -5.76
CA SER A 505 -47.32 -11.34 -6.68
C SER A 505 -46.50 -11.76 -7.90
N GLU A 506 -46.95 -12.80 -8.60
CA GLU A 506 -46.35 -13.21 -9.86
C GLU A 506 -46.36 -12.06 -10.88
N GLY A 507 -45.23 -11.87 -11.57
CA GLY A 507 -45.07 -10.86 -12.61
C GLY A 507 -45.32 -9.42 -12.14
N CYS A 508 -45.10 -9.13 -10.84
CA CYS A 508 -45.40 -7.81 -10.28
C CYS A 508 -44.53 -6.68 -10.86
N GLY A 509 -43.39 -7.02 -11.47
CA GLY A 509 -42.35 -6.10 -11.87
C GLY A 509 -41.31 -5.95 -10.77
N LEU A 510 -40.03 -5.97 -11.15
CA LEU A 510 -38.92 -5.77 -10.21
C LEU A 510 -38.97 -4.38 -9.58
N ASP A 511 -39.57 -3.40 -10.24
CA ASP A 511 -39.72 -2.05 -9.71
C ASP A 511 -40.50 -2.00 -8.38
N ARG A 512 -41.40 -2.98 -8.17
CA ARG A 512 -42.20 -3.18 -6.94
C ARG A 512 -41.55 -4.11 -5.92
N VAL A 513 -40.43 -4.74 -6.29
CA VAL A 513 -39.66 -5.62 -5.40
C VAL A 513 -38.70 -4.76 -4.57
N PHE A 514 -38.61 -5.06 -3.28
CA PHE A 514 -37.59 -4.49 -2.42
C PHE A 514 -36.35 -5.36 -2.56
N MET A 515 -35.28 -4.76 -3.08
CA MET A 515 -33.96 -5.38 -3.14
C MET A 515 -33.21 -5.08 -1.84
N SER A 516 -32.29 -5.95 -1.43
CA SER A 516 -31.29 -5.67 -0.39
C SER A 516 -30.69 -4.28 -0.62
N TRP A 517 -30.64 -3.46 0.44
CA TRP A 517 -30.29 -2.04 0.32
C TRP A 517 -28.80 -1.87 -0.01
N GLY A 518 -28.49 -0.98 -0.96
CA GLY A 518 -27.12 -0.70 -1.37
C GLY A 518 -27.03 0.40 -2.44
N HIS A 519 -25.86 0.49 -3.07
CA HIS A 519 -25.51 1.49 -4.07
C HIS A 519 -26.44 1.46 -5.30
N ASP A 520 -26.86 0.30 -5.78
CA ASP A 520 -27.80 0.15 -6.90
C ASP A 520 -29.10 0.94 -6.69
N ASP A 521 -29.80 0.64 -5.59
CA ASP A 521 -31.13 1.20 -5.32
C ASP A 521 -31.04 2.67 -4.93
N TYR A 522 -29.99 3.07 -4.21
CA TYR A 522 -29.75 4.48 -3.87
C TYR A 522 -29.41 5.32 -5.10
N MET A 523 -28.51 4.87 -5.97
CA MET A 523 -28.18 5.62 -7.20
C MET A 523 -29.39 5.68 -8.15
N TYR A 524 -30.20 4.63 -8.21
CA TYR A 524 -31.48 4.66 -8.92
C TYR A 524 -32.43 5.73 -8.37
N LEU A 525 -32.56 5.84 -7.05
CA LEU A 525 -33.37 6.89 -6.42
C LEU A 525 -32.84 8.29 -6.74
N VAL A 526 -31.52 8.50 -6.63
CA VAL A 526 -30.85 9.75 -7.01
C VAL A 526 -31.19 10.11 -8.45
N ALA A 527 -31.04 9.17 -9.39
CA ALA A 527 -31.29 9.43 -10.80
C ALA A 527 -32.76 9.75 -11.08
N LYS A 528 -33.68 8.95 -10.52
CA LYS A 528 -35.12 9.08 -10.72
C LYS A 528 -35.68 10.39 -10.14
N GLU A 529 -35.36 10.70 -8.88
CA GLU A 529 -35.92 11.85 -8.18
C GLU A 529 -35.30 13.19 -8.64
N ASN A 530 -34.10 13.16 -9.22
CA ASN A 530 -33.51 14.29 -9.93
C ASN A 530 -33.94 14.37 -11.40
N LYS A 531 -34.91 13.54 -11.83
CA LYS A 531 -35.56 13.60 -13.15
C LYS A 531 -34.58 13.47 -14.31
N THR A 532 -33.67 12.50 -14.23
CA THR A 532 -32.80 12.17 -15.36
C THR A 532 -33.60 11.91 -16.64
N THR A 533 -32.98 12.19 -17.78
CA THR A 533 -33.50 11.84 -19.11
C THR A 533 -32.90 10.55 -19.67
N LEU A 534 -32.16 9.78 -18.85
CA LEU A 534 -31.69 8.45 -19.22
C LEU A 534 -32.87 7.53 -19.60
N PRO A 535 -32.69 6.63 -20.58
CA PRO A 535 -33.73 5.67 -20.95
C PRO A 535 -33.97 4.66 -19.81
N SER A 536 -35.12 3.97 -19.87
CA SER A 536 -35.50 2.93 -18.90
C SER A 536 -34.43 1.85 -18.75
N ALA A 537 -33.77 1.46 -19.84
CA ALA A 537 -32.65 0.52 -19.83
C ALA A 537 -31.48 0.98 -18.94
N GLY A 538 -31.09 2.27 -19.00
CA GLY A 538 -30.01 2.80 -18.16
C GLY A 538 -30.38 2.80 -16.67
N LEU A 539 -31.61 3.19 -16.35
CA LEU A 539 -32.12 3.12 -14.97
C LEU A 539 -32.25 1.68 -14.45
N PHE A 540 -32.61 0.74 -15.32
CA PHE A 540 -32.68 -0.68 -14.99
C PHE A 540 -31.29 -1.26 -14.72
N ILE A 541 -30.29 -0.92 -15.53
CA ILE A 541 -28.90 -1.29 -15.29
C ILE A 541 -28.45 -0.80 -13.92
N ILE A 542 -28.58 0.50 -13.64
CA ILE A 542 -28.14 1.09 -12.35
C ILE A 542 -28.76 0.34 -11.17
N ARG A 543 -30.06 0.02 -11.25
CA ARG A 543 -30.78 -0.58 -10.12
C ARG A 543 -30.52 -2.08 -9.91
N TYR A 544 -30.04 -2.81 -10.91
CA TYR A 544 -29.98 -4.27 -10.86
C TYR A 544 -28.64 -4.87 -11.32
N HIS A 545 -27.59 -4.05 -11.51
CA HIS A 545 -26.28 -4.55 -11.95
C HIS A 545 -25.56 -5.44 -10.92
N SER A 546 -25.92 -5.32 -9.65
CA SER A 546 -25.46 -6.23 -8.60
C SER A 546 -26.36 -7.46 -8.42
N PHE A 547 -27.46 -7.61 -9.17
CA PHE A 547 -28.43 -8.71 -8.97
C PHE A 547 -28.02 -10.01 -9.69
N TYR A 548 -26.87 -10.55 -9.32
CA TYR A 548 -26.24 -11.70 -10.01
C TYR A 548 -27.09 -12.97 -10.00
N ALA A 549 -27.89 -13.22 -8.95
CA ALA A 549 -28.83 -14.33 -8.93
C ALA A 549 -29.83 -14.29 -10.10
N LEU A 550 -30.21 -13.08 -10.56
CA LEU A 550 -31.05 -12.91 -11.75
C LEU A 550 -30.25 -13.01 -13.05
N HIS A 551 -29.29 -12.11 -13.28
CA HIS A 551 -28.70 -11.95 -14.62
C HIS A 551 -27.64 -13.01 -14.95
N ARG A 552 -27.04 -13.66 -13.95
CA ARG A 552 -26.09 -14.77 -14.13
C ARG A 552 -26.75 -16.14 -13.94
N ALA A 553 -27.49 -16.35 -12.84
CA ALA A 553 -28.06 -17.66 -12.51
C ALA A 553 -29.50 -17.87 -13.03
N GLY A 554 -30.21 -16.80 -13.42
CA GLY A 554 -31.56 -16.89 -13.97
C GLY A 554 -32.67 -17.08 -12.92
N ALA A 555 -32.37 -16.90 -11.63
CA ALA A 555 -33.35 -16.94 -10.55
C ALA A 555 -34.30 -15.72 -10.59
N TYR A 556 -35.37 -15.77 -9.80
CA TYR A 556 -36.34 -14.67 -9.60
C TYR A 556 -37.12 -14.18 -10.83
N ARG A 557 -37.04 -14.88 -11.98
CA ARG A 557 -37.81 -14.55 -13.19
C ARG A 557 -39.33 -14.49 -12.99
N HIS A 558 -39.86 -15.19 -11.98
CA HIS A 558 -41.29 -15.17 -11.65
C HIS A 558 -41.79 -13.82 -11.11
N LEU A 559 -40.89 -12.90 -10.75
CA LEU A 559 -41.24 -11.54 -10.30
C LEU A 559 -41.19 -10.51 -11.44
N MET A 560 -40.56 -10.84 -12.57
CA MET A 560 -40.35 -9.93 -13.69
C MET A 560 -41.62 -9.69 -14.50
N ASN A 561 -41.82 -8.45 -14.95
CA ASN A 561 -42.81 -8.10 -15.97
C ASN A 561 -42.16 -8.04 -17.38
N GLU A 562 -42.94 -7.70 -18.41
CA GLU A 562 -42.45 -7.62 -19.81
C GLU A 562 -41.34 -6.58 -20.00
N GLU A 563 -41.41 -5.43 -19.32
CA GLU A 563 -40.40 -4.38 -19.40
C GLU A 563 -39.07 -4.83 -18.78
N ASP A 564 -39.12 -5.54 -17.65
CA ASP A 564 -37.93 -6.11 -17.01
C ASP A 564 -37.21 -7.11 -17.93
N VAL A 565 -37.98 -7.91 -18.68
CA VAL A 565 -37.44 -8.91 -19.62
C VAL A 565 -36.71 -8.24 -20.78
N GLU A 566 -37.24 -7.13 -21.29
CA GLU A 566 -36.59 -6.34 -22.34
C GLU A 566 -35.31 -5.66 -21.83
N ASN A 567 -35.36 -5.02 -20.65
CA ASN A 567 -34.20 -4.34 -20.07
C ASN A 567 -33.10 -5.31 -19.60
N LEU A 568 -33.44 -6.56 -19.25
CA LEU A 568 -32.47 -7.58 -18.87
C LEU A 568 -31.44 -7.86 -19.98
N LYS A 569 -31.81 -7.66 -21.26
CA LYS A 569 -30.87 -7.78 -22.39
C LYS A 569 -29.74 -6.77 -22.28
N TRP A 570 -30.07 -5.51 -21.98
CA TRP A 570 -29.11 -4.44 -21.77
C TRP A 570 -28.26 -4.63 -20.52
N LEU A 571 -28.86 -5.13 -19.44
CA LEU A 571 -28.12 -5.45 -18.21
C LEU A 571 -27.04 -6.52 -18.46
N LYS A 572 -27.35 -7.56 -19.25
CA LYS A 572 -26.35 -8.59 -19.61
C LYS A 572 -25.21 -8.02 -20.45
N ILE A 573 -25.50 -7.11 -21.37
CA ILE A 573 -24.48 -6.39 -22.14
C ILE A 573 -23.60 -5.58 -21.19
N PHE A 574 -24.21 -4.77 -20.32
CA PHE A 574 -23.51 -3.94 -19.36
C PHE A 574 -22.57 -4.74 -18.43
N ASN A 575 -23.06 -5.87 -17.89
CA ASN A 575 -22.32 -6.67 -16.91
C ASN A 575 -20.98 -7.21 -17.47
N LYS A 576 -20.89 -7.42 -18.78
CA LYS A 576 -19.61 -7.74 -19.45
C LYS A 576 -18.57 -6.65 -19.15
N TYR A 577 -18.94 -5.38 -19.31
CA TYR A 577 -18.01 -4.26 -19.14
C TYR A 577 -17.71 -3.98 -17.68
N ASP A 578 -18.72 -3.93 -16.81
CA ASP A 578 -18.52 -3.75 -15.37
C ASP A 578 -17.56 -4.81 -14.80
N LEU A 579 -17.75 -6.08 -15.16
CA LEU A 579 -16.90 -7.14 -14.64
C LEU A 579 -15.51 -7.16 -15.29
N TYR A 580 -15.44 -7.13 -16.62
CA TYR A 580 -14.22 -7.49 -17.34
C TYR A 580 -13.33 -6.31 -17.71
N SER A 581 -13.84 -5.07 -17.71
CA SER A 581 -13.04 -3.87 -17.98
C SER A 581 -12.11 -3.48 -16.83
N LYS A 582 -12.31 -4.08 -15.64
CA LYS A 582 -11.46 -3.92 -14.47
C LYS A 582 -10.01 -4.22 -14.84
N SER A 583 -9.20 -3.17 -14.84
CA SER A 583 -7.84 -3.22 -15.34
C SER A 583 -6.90 -2.39 -14.47
N LYS A 584 -5.61 -2.70 -14.54
CA LYS A 584 -4.55 -1.84 -13.98
C LYS A 584 -4.15 -0.69 -14.90
N VAL A 585 -4.63 -0.71 -16.15
CA VAL A 585 -4.38 0.39 -17.11
C VAL A 585 -5.35 1.52 -16.78
N ARG A 586 -4.81 2.64 -16.30
CA ARG A 586 -5.60 3.82 -15.95
C ARG A 586 -6.07 4.59 -17.17
N VAL A 587 -7.25 5.18 -17.05
CA VAL A 587 -7.79 6.10 -18.05
C VAL A 587 -7.24 7.49 -17.77
N ASP A 588 -6.79 8.21 -18.80
CA ASP A 588 -6.39 9.61 -18.67
C ASP A 588 -7.64 10.47 -18.40
N VAL A 589 -7.91 10.72 -17.12
CA VAL A 589 -9.09 11.42 -16.63
C VAL A 589 -9.24 12.79 -17.31
N GLU A 590 -8.17 13.58 -17.38
CA GLU A 590 -8.23 14.94 -17.95
C GLU A 590 -8.55 14.93 -19.43
N LYS A 591 -8.10 13.89 -20.15
CA LYS A 591 -8.41 13.71 -21.57
C LYS A 591 -9.87 13.37 -21.82
N VAL A 592 -10.48 12.52 -20.98
CA VAL A 592 -11.86 12.03 -21.20
C VAL A 592 -12.92 12.87 -20.48
N LYS A 593 -12.55 13.61 -19.43
CA LYS A 593 -13.44 14.44 -18.61
C LYS A 593 -14.34 15.38 -19.43
N PRO A 594 -13.86 16.12 -20.46
CA PRO A 594 -14.74 16.99 -21.25
C PRO A 594 -15.88 16.23 -21.94
N TYR A 595 -15.63 15.01 -22.41
CA TYR A 595 -16.65 14.17 -23.04
C TYR A 595 -17.72 13.76 -22.03
N TYR A 596 -17.32 13.24 -20.87
CA TYR A 596 -18.27 12.79 -19.86
C TYR A 596 -19.05 13.94 -19.20
N LEU A 597 -18.43 15.11 -19.02
CA LEU A 597 -19.16 16.32 -18.59
C LEU A 597 -20.28 16.69 -19.57
N SER A 598 -20.04 16.55 -20.89
CA SER A 598 -21.08 16.81 -21.90
C SER A 598 -22.25 15.82 -21.82
N LEU A 599 -21.98 14.55 -21.48
CA LEU A 599 -23.03 13.56 -21.25
C LEU A 599 -23.81 13.85 -19.97
N ILE A 600 -23.11 14.20 -18.89
CA ILE A 600 -23.75 14.59 -17.63
C ILE A 600 -24.70 15.76 -17.86
N GLU A 601 -24.27 16.81 -18.59
CA GLU A 601 -25.09 17.96 -18.94
C GLU A 601 -26.31 17.58 -19.80
N LYS A 602 -26.16 16.61 -20.71
CA LYS A 602 -27.25 16.10 -21.56
C LYS A 602 -28.33 15.37 -20.75
N TYR A 603 -27.93 14.57 -19.76
CA TYR A 603 -28.82 13.62 -19.09
C TYR A 603 -29.28 14.00 -17.69
N PHE A 604 -28.61 14.96 -17.06
CA PHE A 604 -28.88 15.35 -15.68
C PHE A 604 -28.85 16.88 -15.50
N PRO A 605 -29.57 17.41 -14.50
CA PRO A 605 -29.36 18.78 -14.03
C PRO A 605 -27.91 18.99 -13.56
N ALA A 606 -27.43 20.23 -13.59
CA ALA A 606 -26.07 20.57 -13.18
C ALA A 606 -25.75 20.21 -11.72
N LYS A 607 -26.76 20.27 -10.83
CA LYS A 607 -26.67 19.89 -9.42
C LYS A 607 -27.81 18.94 -9.09
N LEU A 608 -27.48 17.86 -8.40
CA LEU A 608 -28.42 16.83 -7.96
C LEU A 608 -28.53 16.89 -6.45
N ARG A 609 -29.72 16.55 -5.97
CA ARG A 609 -29.96 16.23 -4.56
C ARG A 609 -29.60 14.78 -4.30
N TRP A 610 -28.73 14.55 -3.34
CA TRP A 610 -28.28 13.23 -2.92
C TRP A 610 -28.78 12.94 -1.51
#